data_AF-A0A319DUB5-F1
#
_entry.id   AF-A0A319DUB5-F1
#
_cell.length_a   1.000
_cell.length_b   1.000
_cell.length_c   1.000
_cell.angle_alpha   90.00
_cell.angle_beta   90.00
_cell.angle_gamma   90.00
#
_symmetry.space_group_name_H-M   'P 1'
#
loop_
_entity.id
_entity.type
_entity.pdbx_description
1 polymer ?
#
loop_
_entity_poly.entity_id
_entity_poly.type
_entity_poly.pdbx_seq_one_letter_code
_entity_poly.pdbx_strand_id
1 'polypeptide(L)'
;MLGLGGPNINSFENKHPDLEVRIYPRTSEQDALYSVPEESLRAAMYIPTTFQSGRDGKTSVILVPGTGTYGGEAYAPNFAKLLRESTFADPVWLNVPGRMCDESARNAEYVAYAIRYISTRCQGRSVAVVGWSQGCLSIQWTLKYWPSTRDLVSNFIAISADFAGTVGAWALCPFEGAQPGTPAVWHQTRKSNFIATLRSHGGDSAYVPTTSIYSATDEVVQPQSGTGASAYMKDEREVGVTNCEVQVQARLRPAGLIYSHEAMLYNPLAWALAADAIQNGGPGRVERIDMATVCMRSKAEGLSLIDATRTQALAAWALKNILLFTPKPWREPELPAYTAPEEKTYVPVELIGDALKVPAVVTAELPDTLPV
;
A
#
# COMPACT_ATOMS: atom_id res chain seq x y z
N MET A 1 12.69 23.35 22.04
CA MET A 1 13.47 22.26 22.66
C MET A 1 12.62 21.56 23.70
N LEU A 2 12.11 20.37 23.37
CA LEU A 2 11.62 19.36 24.31
C LEU A 2 11.95 18.02 23.66
N GLY A 3 13.18 17.56 23.90
CA GLY A 3 13.58 16.21 23.54
C GLY A 3 12.85 15.23 24.46
N LEU A 4 12.07 14.33 23.88
CA LEU A 4 11.60 13.13 24.55
C LEU A 4 12.21 11.96 23.78
N GLY A 5 13.20 11.31 24.41
CA GLY A 5 13.97 10.18 23.87
C GLY A 5 13.15 8.90 23.73
N GLY A 6 12.10 8.93 22.92
CA GLY A 6 11.44 7.73 22.42
C GLY A 6 12.20 7.13 21.23
N PRO A 7 12.04 5.84 20.94
CA PRO A 7 12.63 5.23 19.74
C PRO A 7 12.11 5.94 18.48
N ASN A 8 13.02 6.29 17.57
CA ASN A 8 12.66 6.90 16.30
C ASN A 8 11.97 5.88 15.39
N ILE A 9 10.64 5.84 15.44
CA ILE A 9 9.78 4.94 14.63
C ILE A 9 9.93 5.14 13.12
N ASN A 10 10.55 6.23 12.68
CA ASN A 10 10.79 6.59 11.29
C ASN A 10 12.26 6.40 10.88
N SER A 11 13.08 5.77 11.73
CA SER A 11 14.47 5.45 11.39
C SER A 11 14.51 4.49 10.21
N PHE A 12 15.36 4.78 9.21
CA PHE A 12 15.74 3.87 8.14
C PHE A 12 17.18 3.33 8.32
N GLU A 13 17.77 3.61 9.48
CA GLU A 13 19.13 3.24 9.88
C GLU A 13 19.11 2.31 11.11
N ASN A 14 18.14 1.38 11.14
CA ASN A 14 18.00 0.44 12.26
C ASN A 14 19.11 -0.60 12.25
N LYS A 15 19.48 -1.12 13.43
CA LYS A 15 20.46 -2.19 13.57
C LYS A 15 19.75 -3.50 13.89
N HIS A 16 19.87 -4.46 12.98
CA HIS A 16 19.32 -5.81 13.14
C HIS A 16 20.42 -6.86 12.98
N PRO A 17 20.32 -7.98 13.71
CA PRO A 17 21.31 -9.04 13.62
C PRO A 17 21.36 -9.65 12.21
N ASP A 18 22.53 -10.16 11.84
CA ASP A 18 22.67 -11.05 10.70
C ASP A 18 21.80 -12.30 10.87
N LEU A 19 21.41 -12.88 9.74
CA LEU A 19 20.77 -14.19 9.71
C LEU A 19 21.82 -15.27 9.57
N GLU A 20 21.59 -16.42 10.20
CA GLU A 20 22.42 -17.62 10.01
C GLU A 20 22.27 -18.19 8.59
N VAL A 21 21.12 -17.96 7.96
CA VAL A 21 20.82 -18.37 6.59
C VAL A 21 21.11 -17.22 5.63
N ARG A 22 21.80 -17.53 4.53
CA ARG A 22 22.10 -16.56 3.47
C ARG A 22 20.84 -16.26 2.65
N ILE A 23 20.41 -15.00 2.66
CA ILE A 23 19.25 -14.52 1.89
C ILE A 23 19.62 -13.47 0.82
N TYR A 24 20.90 -13.15 0.69
CA TYR A 24 21.46 -12.16 -0.24
C TYR A 24 22.72 -12.74 -0.93
N PRO A 25 23.00 -12.48 -2.22
CA PRO A 25 22.33 -11.53 -3.13
C PRO A 25 21.03 -12.04 -3.79
N ARG A 26 20.71 -13.33 -3.64
CA ARG A 26 19.45 -13.94 -4.07
C ARG A 26 19.22 -15.26 -3.33
N THR A 27 17.96 -15.67 -3.18
CA THR A 27 17.57 -16.96 -2.58
C THR A 27 17.19 -18.02 -3.60
N SER A 28 16.79 -17.60 -4.79
CA SER A 28 16.46 -18.46 -5.93
C SER A 28 17.10 -17.91 -7.19
N GLU A 29 17.41 -18.78 -8.15
CA GLU A 29 17.86 -18.38 -9.50
C GLU A 29 16.78 -17.59 -10.27
N GLN A 30 15.51 -17.74 -9.88
CA GLN A 30 14.38 -17.00 -10.45
C GLN A 30 14.18 -15.61 -9.83
N ASP A 31 14.83 -15.33 -8.70
CA ASP A 31 14.75 -14.01 -8.08
C ASP A 31 15.63 -13.02 -8.84
N ALA A 32 15.11 -11.80 -9.02
CA ALA A 32 15.92 -10.67 -9.43
C ALA A 32 17.07 -10.42 -8.44
N LEU A 33 18.19 -9.89 -8.95
CA LEU A 33 19.30 -9.45 -8.11
C LEU A 33 18.97 -8.11 -7.48
N TYR A 34 19.31 -7.97 -6.20
CA TYR A 34 19.26 -6.69 -5.51
C TYR A 34 20.32 -5.73 -6.06
N SER A 35 19.92 -4.47 -6.29
CA SER A 35 20.83 -3.36 -6.56
C SER A 35 21.22 -2.61 -5.28
N VAL A 36 20.39 -2.70 -4.24
CA VAL A 36 20.62 -2.06 -2.94
C VAL A 36 21.49 -2.95 -2.05
N PRO A 37 22.52 -2.39 -1.36
CA PRO A 37 23.32 -3.15 -0.41
C PRO A 37 22.48 -3.77 0.71
N GLU A 38 22.83 -4.99 1.12
CA GLU A 38 22.10 -5.76 2.14
C GLU A 38 21.91 -4.98 3.44
N GLU A 39 22.94 -4.26 3.90
CA GLU A 39 22.88 -3.46 5.12
C GLU A 39 21.78 -2.38 5.03
N SER A 40 21.66 -1.70 3.89
CA SER A 40 20.63 -0.69 3.67
C SER A 40 19.23 -1.31 3.60
N LEU A 41 19.09 -2.46 2.92
CA LEU A 41 17.83 -3.22 2.88
C LEU A 41 17.39 -3.61 4.29
N ARG A 42 18.33 -4.12 5.09
CA ARG A 42 18.07 -4.57 6.46
C ARG A 42 17.70 -3.40 7.38
N ALA A 43 18.44 -2.31 7.30
CA ALA A 43 18.28 -1.16 8.20
C ALA A 43 16.94 -0.42 8.02
N ALA A 44 16.30 -0.52 6.85
CA ALA A 44 15.03 0.14 6.57
C ALA A 44 13.83 -0.43 7.36
N MET A 45 13.93 -1.64 7.91
CA MET A 45 12.87 -2.23 8.73
C MET A 45 12.88 -1.62 10.13
N TYR A 46 11.73 -1.15 10.60
CA TYR A 46 11.52 -0.92 12.03
C TYR A 46 10.83 -2.16 12.64
N ILE A 47 11.52 -2.81 13.56
CA ILE A 47 11.01 -3.94 14.33
C ILE A 47 10.79 -3.44 15.76
N PRO A 48 9.54 -3.34 16.25
CA PRO A 48 9.29 -2.94 17.63
C PRO A 48 10.01 -3.83 18.62
N THR A 49 10.48 -3.29 19.74
CA THR A 49 11.14 -4.08 20.79
C THR A 49 10.21 -5.12 21.44
N THR A 50 8.90 -4.93 21.30
CA THR A 50 7.86 -5.87 21.75
C THR A 50 7.62 -7.01 20.77
N PHE A 51 8.21 -6.98 19.58
CA PHE A 51 7.95 -7.94 18.51
C PHE A 51 8.41 -9.35 18.92
N GLN A 52 7.49 -10.31 18.97
CA GLN A 52 7.77 -11.65 19.49
C GLN A 52 8.22 -12.65 18.43
N SER A 53 8.31 -12.23 17.16
CA SER A 53 8.73 -13.11 16.06
C SER A 53 7.89 -14.39 15.97
N GLY A 54 6.58 -14.28 16.20
CA GLY A 54 5.61 -15.37 16.16
C GLY A 54 5.67 -16.37 17.33
N ARG A 55 6.51 -16.14 18.36
CA ARG A 55 6.60 -17.02 19.53
C ARG A 55 5.33 -17.03 20.39
N ASP A 56 4.54 -15.98 20.31
CA ASP A 56 3.26 -15.82 21.00
C ASP A 56 2.06 -16.27 20.13
N GLY A 57 2.32 -16.88 18.97
CA GLY A 57 1.30 -17.35 18.04
C GLY A 57 0.71 -16.26 17.14
N LYS A 58 1.13 -15.00 17.27
CA LYS A 58 0.67 -13.91 16.41
C LYS A 58 1.28 -13.99 15.02
N THR A 59 0.49 -13.64 14.01
CA THR A 59 0.96 -13.48 12.64
C THR A 59 1.80 -12.21 12.53
N SER A 60 3.04 -12.34 12.06
CA SER A 60 3.88 -11.19 11.73
C SER A 60 3.32 -10.45 10.53
N VAL A 61 3.15 -9.13 10.65
CA VAL A 61 2.58 -8.29 9.60
C VAL A 61 3.57 -7.21 9.17
N ILE A 62 3.96 -7.21 7.90
CA ILE A 62 4.83 -6.19 7.32
C ILE A 62 3.97 -5.08 6.72
N LEU A 63 4.11 -3.87 7.24
CA LEU A 63 3.41 -2.68 6.77
C LEU A 63 4.31 -1.88 5.81
N VAL A 64 3.86 -1.72 4.57
CA VAL A 64 4.60 -1.04 3.49
C VAL A 64 3.95 0.32 3.19
N PRO A 65 4.66 1.46 3.39
CA PRO A 65 4.07 2.79 3.28
C PRO A 65 3.79 3.23 1.85
N GLY A 66 3.02 4.32 1.73
CA GLY A 66 2.74 4.99 0.47
C GLY A 66 3.75 6.08 0.11
N THR A 67 3.56 6.67 -1.06
CA THR A 67 4.40 7.75 -1.61
C THR A 67 4.54 8.92 -0.63
N GLY A 68 5.78 9.38 -0.41
CA GLY A 68 6.06 10.54 0.45
C GLY A 68 6.00 10.24 1.96
N THR A 69 5.90 8.96 2.36
CA THR A 69 5.81 8.57 3.78
C THR A 69 6.81 7.48 4.17
N TYR A 70 7.21 7.50 5.44
CA TYR A 70 7.76 6.33 6.13
C TYR A 70 6.64 5.48 6.74
N GLY A 71 6.91 4.21 7.04
CA GLY A 71 5.95 3.30 7.66
C GLY A 71 5.47 3.78 9.04
N GLY A 72 6.37 4.34 9.85
CA GLY A 72 5.99 4.89 11.15
C GLY A 72 5.08 6.12 11.03
N GLU A 73 5.29 6.96 10.02
CA GLU A 73 4.41 8.10 9.71
C GLU A 73 3.03 7.56 9.30
N ALA A 74 2.97 6.66 8.31
CA ALA A 74 1.73 6.15 7.73
C ALA A 74 0.87 5.34 8.71
N TYR A 75 1.49 4.47 9.51
CA TYR A 75 0.76 3.40 10.20
C TYR A 75 0.64 3.55 11.72
N ALA A 76 1.49 4.34 12.37
CA ALA A 76 1.46 4.50 13.83
C ALA A 76 0.08 4.87 14.40
N PRO A 77 -0.73 5.76 13.79
CA PRO A 77 -2.04 6.10 14.32
C PRO A 77 -3.16 5.13 13.91
N ASN A 78 -2.90 4.10 13.10
CA ASN A 78 -3.95 3.24 12.54
C ASN A 78 -3.60 1.74 12.60
N PHE A 79 -3.28 1.08 11.49
CA PHE A 79 -3.03 -0.36 11.42
C PHE A 79 -1.94 -0.83 12.39
N ALA A 80 -0.83 -0.09 12.57
CA ALA A 80 0.20 -0.51 13.52
C ALA A 80 -0.33 -0.51 14.96
N LYS A 81 -1.16 0.48 15.32
CA LYS A 81 -1.83 0.53 16.63
C LYS A 81 -2.77 -0.66 16.80
N LEU A 82 -3.66 -0.88 15.83
CA LEU A 82 -4.68 -1.92 15.90
C LEU A 82 -4.09 -3.33 15.90
N LEU A 83 -3.08 -3.60 15.09
CA LEU A 83 -2.38 -4.88 15.06
C LEU A 83 -1.67 -5.15 16.38
N ARG A 84 -0.93 -4.17 16.90
CA ARG A 84 -0.24 -4.28 18.20
C ARG A 84 -1.21 -4.57 19.35
N GLU A 85 -2.38 -3.94 19.34
CA GLU A 85 -3.43 -4.13 20.36
C GLU A 85 -4.24 -5.41 20.15
N SER A 86 -4.11 -6.06 18.98
CA SER A 86 -4.76 -7.33 18.68
C SER A 86 -4.08 -8.52 19.37
N THR A 87 -4.84 -9.60 19.50
CA THR A 87 -4.34 -10.89 19.98
C THR A 87 -3.81 -11.79 18.87
N PHE A 88 -3.96 -11.40 17.59
CA PHE A 88 -3.70 -12.28 16.44
C PHE A 88 -2.53 -11.83 15.56
N ALA A 89 -2.05 -10.59 15.67
CA ALA A 89 -1.03 -10.04 14.79
C ALA A 89 0.01 -9.17 15.51
N ASP A 90 1.20 -9.08 14.92
CA ASP A 90 2.31 -8.29 15.44
C ASP A 90 2.97 -7.48 14.30
N PRO A 91 2.93 -6.13 14.32
CA PRO A 91 3.36 -5.32 13.19
C PRO A 91 4.86 -5.01 13.20
N VAL A 92 5.45 -5.05 12.03
CA VAL A 92 6.72 -4.39 11.66
C VAL A 92 6.46 -3.50 10.46
N TRP A 93 7.28 -2.48 10.23
CA TRP A 93 7.05 -1.59 9.09
C TRP A 93 8.33 -1.16 8.40
N LEU A 94 8.20 -0.74 7.14
CA LEU A 94 9.31 -0.27 6.33
C LEU A 94 9.41 1.25 6.35
N ASN A 95 10.62 1.74 6.57
CA ASN A 95 11.00 3.13 6.39
C ASN A 95 11.97 3.17 5.20
N VAL A 96 11.45 3.03 3.98
CA VAL A 96 12.28 3.03 2.77
C VAL A 96 12.92 4.41 2.59
N PRO A 97 14.26 4.50 2.45
CA PRO A 97 14.97 5.77 2.24
C PRO A 97 14.33 6.63 1.15
N GLY A 98 14.24 7.94 1.38
CA GLY A 98 13.54 8.83 0.46
C GLY A 98 12.01 8.76 0.57
N ARG A 99 11.46 8.07 1.58
CA ARG A 99 10.01 7.99 1.86
C ARG A 99 9.19 7.52 0.66
N MET A 100 9.65 6.46 -0.01
CA MET A 100 9.02 5.91 -1.22
C MET A 100 8.97 6.89 -2.40
N CYS A 101 9.71 8.01 -2.40
CA CYS A 101 9.70 8.95 -3.54
C CYS A 101 10.65 8.54 -4.67
N ASP A 102 11.62 7.68 -4.38
CA ASP A 102 12.60 7.15 -5.35
C ASP A 102 11.98 6.04 -6.23
N GLU A 103 12.75 5.49 -7.17
CA GLU A 103 12.28 4.54 -8.17
C GLU A 103 11.49 3.37 -7.54
N SER A 104 10.21 3.22 -7.90
CA SER A 104 9.33 2.21 -7.29
C SER A 104 9.81 0.77 -7.41
N ALA A 105 10.55 0.42 -8.47
CA ALA A 105 11.19 -0.89 -8.62
C ALA A 105 12.31 -1.11 -7.59
N ARG A 106 13.06 -0.06 -7.26
CA ARG A 106 14.07 -0.06 -6.19
C ARG A 106 13.41 -0.08 -4.81
N ASN A 107 12.30 0.62 -4.62
CA ASN A 107 11.52 0.55 -3.37
C ASN A 107 11.03 -0.88 -3.09
N ALA A 108 10.69 -1.65 -4.13
CA ALA A 108 10.28 -3.05 -4.03
C ALA A 108 11.39 -3.99 -3.52
N GLU A 109 12.67 -3.64 -3.70
CA GLU A 109 13.77 -4.43 -3.15
C GLU A 109 13.73 -4.50 -1.63
N TYR A 110 13.38 -3.40 -0.96
CA TYR A 110 13.21 -3.35 0.49
C TYR A 110 12.08 -4.27 0.96
N VAL A 111 10.99 -4.36 0.18
CA VAL A 111 9.85 -5.23 0.48
C VAL A 111 10.25 -6.70 0.31
N ALA A 112 10.92 -7.05 -0.79
CA ALA A 112 11.40 -8.41 -1.05
C ALA A 112 12.34 -8.91 0.06
N TYR A 113 13.31 -8.07 0.44
CA TYR A 113 14.23 -8.40 1.51
C TYR A 113 13.51 -8.52 2.86
N ALA A 114 12.59 -7.61 3.17
CA ALA A 114 11.86 -7.63 4.44
C ALA A 114 10.98 -8.87 4.62
N ILE A 115 10.26 -9.30 3.57
CA ILE A 115 9.45 -10.54 3.61
C ILE A 115 10.33 -11.72 4.01
N ARG A 116 11.45 -11.89 3.32
CA ARG A 116 12.38 -12.99 3.59
C ARG A 116 13.03 -12.86 4.97
N TYR A 117 13.50 -11.68 5.34
CA TYR A 117 14.17 -11.43 6.60
C TYR A 117 13.25 -11.70 7.78
N ILE A 118 12.06 -11.10 7.80
CA ILE A 118 11.08 -11.27 8.88
C ILE A 118 10.59 -12.72 8.95
N SER A 119 10.27 -13.34 7.82
CA SER A 119 9.89 -14.76 7.82
C SER A 119 10.99 -15.65 8.43
N THR A 120 12.26 -15.41 8.06
CA THR A 120 13.40 -16.15 8.61
C THR A 120 13.53 -15.94 10.12
N ARG A 121 13.40 -14.69 10.61
CA ARG A 121 13.35 -14.36 12.04
C ARG A 121 12.19 -15.05 12.78
N CYS A 122 11.10 -15.33 12.07
CA CYS A 122 9.93 -16.05 12.57
C CYS A 122 10.01 -17.57 12.35
N GLN A 123 11.22 -18.12 12.14
CA GLN A 123 11.48 -19.55 11.93
C GLN A 123 10.83 -20.10 10.65
N GLY A 124 10.83 -19.30 9.58
CA GLY A 124 10.28 -19.68 8.28
C GLY A 124 8.75 -19.61 8.20
N ARG A 125 8.06 -19.08 9.22
CA ARG A 125 6.61 -18.85 9.14
C ARG A 125 6.29 -17.79 8.09
N SER A 126 5.20 -17.99 7.36
CA SER A 126 4.68 -16.99 6.42
C SER A 126 4.22 -15.73 7.17
N VAL A 127 4.38 -14.59 6.51
CA VAL A 127 4.00 -13.27 7.02
C VAL A 127 2.79 -12.76 6.24
N ALA A 128 1.98 -11.89 6.86
CA ALA A 128 1.04 -11.08 6.10
C ALA A 128 1.73 -9.78 5.67
N VAL A 129 1.36 -9.24 4.51
CA VAL A 129 1.81 -7.92 4.06
C VAL A 129 0.62 -6.99 3.84
N VAL A 130 0.74 -5.77 4.36
CA VAL A 130 -0.26 -4.70 4.16
C VAL A 130 0.43 -3.58 3.42
N GLY A 131 -0.06 -3.27 2.23
CA GLY A 131 0.37 -2.12 1.44
C GLY A 131 -0.66 -1.00 1.51
N TRP A 132 -0.20 0.23 1.48
CA TRP A 132 -1.03 1.41 1.25
C TRP A 132 -0.46 2.19 0.06
N SER A 133 -1.34 2.65 -0.85
CA SER A 133 -0.92 3.46 -2.01
C SER A 133 0.15 2.71 -2.82
N GLN A 134 1.22 3.41 -3.23
CA GLN A 134 2.41 2.84 -3.87
C GLN A 134 3.03 1.64 -3.13
N GLY A 135 2.85 1.50 -1.82
CA GLY A 135 3.31 0.31 -1.09
C GLY A 135 2.71 -0.97 -1.68
N CYS A 136 1.50 -0.90 -2.24
CA CYS A 136 0.86 -1.98 -2.97
C CYS A 136 1.60 -2.31 -4.27
N LEU A 137 2.01 -1.30 -5.05
CA LEU A 137 2.83 -1.49 -6.25
C LEU A 137 4.16 -2.17 -5.90
N SER A 138 4.83 -1.73 -4.84
CA SER A 138 6.08 -2.34 -4.40
C SER A 138 5.90 -3.80 -3.99
N ILE A 139 4.83 -4.14 -3.26
CA ILE A 139 4.52 -5.55 -2.92
C ILE A 139 4.24 -6.38 -4.18
N GLN A 140 3.40 -5.89 -5.09
CA GLN A 140 3.07 -6.64 -6.31
C GLN A 140 4.29 -6.81 -7.22
N TRP A 141 5.14 -5.79 -7.32
CA TRP A 141 6.42 -5.86 -8.05
C TRP A 141 7.37 -6.89 -7.41
N THR A 142 7.47 -6.91 -6.08
CA THR A 142 8.20 -7.93 -5.33
C THR A 142 7.70 -9.33 -5.65
N LEU A 143 6.38 -9.56 -5.58
CA LEU A 143 5.81 -10.87 -5.86
C LEU A 143 6.02 -11.31 -7.32
N LYS A 144 6.09 -10.36 -8.26
CA LYS A 144 6.44 -10.64 -9.65
C LYS A 144 7.90 -11.04 -9.82
N TYR A 145 8.85 -10.21 -9.36
CA TYR A 145 10.27 -10.33 -9.69
C TYR A 145 11.15 -11.03 -8.65
N TRP A 146 10.62 -11.30 -7.44
CA TRP A 146 11.23 -12.18 -6.44
C TRP A 146 10.26 -13.32 -6.12
N PRO A 147 10.04 -14.27 -7.05
CA PRO A 147 9.02 -15.33 -6.90
C PRO A 147 9.19 -16.15 -5.62
N SER A 148 10.42 -16.27 -5.10
CA SER A 148 10.68 -17.01 -3.86
C SER A 148 9.95 -16.42 -2.64
N THR A 149 9.49 -15.16 -2.70
CA THR A 149 8.73 -14.51 -1.64
C THR A 149 7.28 -15.00 -1.55
N ARG A 150 6.72 -15.58 -2.62
CA ARG A 150 5.29 -15.95 -2.70
C ARG A 150 4.90 -16.95 -1.61
N ASP A 151 5.69 -17.99 -1.40
CA ASP A 151 5.44 -19.02 -0.38
C ASP A 151 5.60 -18.48 1.06
N LEU A 152 6.23 -17.31 1.22
CA LEU A 152 6.38 -16.66 2.51
C LEU A 152 5.29 -15.65 2.82
N VAL A 153 4.40 -15.34 1.87
CA VAL A 153 3.32 -14.37 2.09
C VAL A 153 2.01 -15.13 2.23
N SER A 154 1.44 -15.13 3.43
CA SER A 154 0.15 -15.77 3.68
C SER A 154 -0.98 -15.01 3.00
N ASN A 155 -0.96 -13.67 3.09
CA ASN A 155 -1.94 -12.77 2.48
C ASN A 155 -1.33 -11.41 2.14
N PHE A 156 -1.80 -10.81 1.05
CA PHE A 156 -1.55 -9.43 0.68
C PHE A 156 -2.83 -8.59 0.86
N ILE A 157 -2.83 -7.66 1.81
CA ILE A 157 -3.90 -6.68 1.98
C ILE A 157 -3.47 -5.36 1.33
N ALA A 158 -4.17 -4.97 0.27
CA ALA A 158 -3.85 -3.79 -0.53
C ALA A 158 -4.89 -2.69 -0.25
N ILE A 159 -4.45 -1.57 0.32
CA ILE A 159 -5.32 -0.45 0.72
C ILE A 159 -5.09 0.72 -0.21
N SER A 160 -6.14 1.19 -0.89
CA SER A 160 -6.07 2.29 -1.85
C SER A 160 -4.97 2.07 -2.91
N ALA A 161 -4.87 0.85 -3.42
CA ALA A 161 -3.83 0.49 -4.38
C ALA A 161 -4.00 1.22 -5.72
N ASP A 162 -2.89 1.41 -6.41
CA ASP A 162 -2.80 2.04 -7.72
C ASP A 162 -2.14 1.09 -8.75
N PHE A 163 -2.57 -0.18 -8.77
CA PHE A 163 -2.00 -1.21 -9.67
C PHE A 163 -2.11 -0.89 -11.16
N ALA A 164 -2.99 0.03 -11.57
CA ALA A 164 -3.10 0.55 -12.93
C ALA A 164 -2.63 2.01 -13.05
N GLY A 165 -1.88 2.51 -12.06
CA GLY A 165 -1.50 3.91 -11.91
C GLY A 165 -2.71 4.83 -11.70
N THR A 166 -2.48 6.13 -11.81
CA THR A 166 -3.52 7.14 -11.63
C THR A 166 -3.58 8.14 -12.78
N VAL A 167 -4.76 8.72 -12.99
CA VAL A 167 -4.97 9.99 -13.72
C VAL A 167 -5.41 11.14 -12.80
N GLY A 168 -5.66 10.88 -11.51
CA GLY A 168 -6.32 11.81 -10.58
C GLY A 168 -5.42 12.88 -9.94
N ALA A 169 -4.10 12.70 -9.93
CA ALA A 169 -3.17 13.59 -9.23
C ALA A 169 -2.60 14.71 -10.12
N TRP A 170 -3.41 15.31 -11.01
CA TRP A 170 -2.96 16.22 -12.09
C TRP A 170 -1.94 17.29 -11.65
N ALA A 171 -2.08 17.89 -10.47
CA ALA A 171 -1.16 18.93 -9.99
C ALA A 171 0.26 18.41 -9.68
N LEU A 172 0.40 17.12 -9.35
CA LEU A 172 1.68 16.45 -9.10
C LEU A 172 2.12 15.57 -10.27
N CYS A 173 1.21 15.21 -11.18
CA CYS A 173 1.51 14.38 -12.33
C CYS A 173 2.60 15.03 -13.19
N PRO A 174 3.74 14.35 -13.37
CA PRO A 174 4.79 14.89 -14.21
C PRO A 174 4.41 14.75 -15.69
N PHE A 175 4.97 15.65 -16.51
CA PHE A 175 4.76 15.68 -17.94
C PHE A 175 6.10 15.83 -18.63
N GLU A 176 6.35 15.00 -19.65
CA GLU A 176 7.69 14.86 -20.20
C GLU A 176 8.13 16.18 -20.82
N GLY A 177 9.27 16.70 -20.36
CA GLY A 177 9.79 17.99 -20.81
C GLY A 177 9.04 19.24 -20.34
N ALA A 178 7.93 19.13 -19.60
CA ALA A 178 7.17 20.28 -19.10
C ALA A 178 7.08 20.37 -17.56
N GLN A 179 6.99 19.24 -16.86
CA GLN A 179 6.89 19.20 -15.40
C GLN A 179 7.68 18.02 -14.84
N PRO A 180 8.79 18.25 -14.11
CA PRO A 180 9.56 17.16 -13.54
C PRO A 180 8.84 16.59 -12.32
N GLY A 181 9.04 15.29 -12.06
CA GLY A 181 8.41 14.57 -10.95
C GLY A 181 9.44 13.80 -10.16
N THR A 182 9.08 13.30 -8.99
CA THR A 182 9.92 12.28 -8.35
C THR A 182 9.84 10.98 -9.16
N PRO A 183 10.87 10.12 -9.13
CA PRO A 183 10.86 8.82 -9.78
C PRO A 183 9.59 8.00 -9.53
N ALA A 184 9.13 7.92 -8.28
CA ALA A 184 7.93 7.17 -7.94
C ALA A 184 6.66 7.75 -8.56
N VAL A 185 6.51 9.09 -8.61
CA VAL A 185 5.30 9.71 -9.16
C VAL A 185 5.24 9.49 -10.67
N TRP A 186 6.39 9.50 -11.36
CA TRP A 186 6.48 9.06 -12.76
C TRP A 186 5.96 7.63 -12.94
N HIS A 187 6.46 6.69 -12.14
CA HIS A 187 6.06 5.29 -12.19
C HIS A 187 4.57 5.07 -11.88
N GLN A 188 3.94 5.91 -11.05
CA GLN A 188 2.52 5.80 -10.69
C GLN A 188 1.57 6.44 -11.73
N THR A 189 2.08 7.09 -12.77
CA THR A 189 1.21 7.57 -13.85
C THR A 189 0.61 6.39 -14.63
N ARG A 190 -0.66 6.47 -15.03
CA ARG A 190 -1.37 5.37 -15.72
C ARG A 190 -0.69 4.90 -17.01
N LYS A 191 0.03 5.78 -17.71
CA LYS A 191 0.72 5.49 -18.97
C LYS A 191 2.22 5.20 -18.77
N SER A 192 2.70 5.02 -17.54
CA SER A 192 4.11 4.75 -17.27
C SER A 192 4.56 3.38 -17.81
N ASN A 193 5.83 3.30 -18.19
CA ASN A 193 6.49 2.05 -18.53
C ASN A 193 6.50 1.11 -17.33
N PHE A 194 6.65 1.62 -16.12
CA PHE A 194 6.57 0.85 -14.89
C PHE A 194 5.23 0.10 -14.75
N ILE A 195 4.09 0.78 -14.90
CA ILE A 195 2.76 0.14 -14.80
C ILE A 195 2.56 -0.85 -15.94
N ALA A 196 2.97 -0.49 -17.16
CA ALA A 196 2.88 -1.40 -18.29
C ALA A 196 3.69 -2.68 -18.07
N THR A 197 4.92 -2.55 -17.59
CA THR A 197 5.79 -3.67 -17.24
C THR A 197 5.24 -4.48 -16.08
N LEU A 198 4.79 -3.84 -14.99
CA LEU A 198 4.20 -4.54 -13.85
C LEU A 198 3.02 -5.42 -14.27
N ARG A 199 2.09 -4.86 -15.04
CA ARG A 199 0.83 -5.52 -15.41
C ARG A 199 1.00 -6.57 -16.51
N SER A 200 2.06 -6.48 -17.30
CA SER A 200 2.36 -7.47 -18.35
C SER A 200 2.57 -8.87 -17.77
N HIS A 201 2.24 -9.89 -18.58
CA HIS A 201 2.40 -11.31 -18.23
C HIS A 201 1.67 -11.74 -16.94
N GLY A 202 0.44 -11.24 -16.77
CA GLY A 202 -0.43 -11.59 -15.65
C GLY A 202 -0.02 -10.95 -14.32
N GLY A 203 0.78 -9.87 -14.35
CA GLY A 203 1.08 -9.11 -13.14
C GLY A 203 -0.07 -8.20 -12.67
N ASP A 204 -1.13 -8.08 -13.47
CA ASP A 204 -2.43 -7.53 -13.06
C ASP A 204 -3.36 -8.57 -12.39
N SER A 205 -2.89 -9.81 -12.25
CA SER A 205 -3.50 -10.87 -11.45
C SER A 205 -2.69 -11.13 -10.18
N ALA A 206 -3.35 -11.51 -9.09
CA ALA A 206 -2.72 -11.78 -7.81
C ALA A 206 -1.71 -12.93 -7.91
N TYR A 207 -0.65 -12.86 -7.10
CA TYR A 207 0.36 -13.92 -6.95
C TYR A 207 0.17 -14.74 -5.67
N VAL A 208 -0.52 -14.17 -4.67
CA VAL A 208 -0.84 -14.74 -3.37
C VAL A 208 -2.25 -14.30 -2.99
N PRO A 209 -2.92 -14.92 -2.01
CA PRO A 209 -4.26 -14.48 -1.61
C PRO A 209 -4.31 -12.98 -1.33
N THR A 210 -5.17 -12.24 -2.03
CA THR A 210 -5.14 -10.77 -2.06
C THR A 210 -6.48 -10.15 -1.70
N THR A 211 -6.46 -9.20 -0.76
CA THR A 211 -7.63 -8.40 -0.38
C THR A 211 -7.39 -6.96 -0.80
N SER A 212 -7.97 -6.55 -1.92
CA SER A 212 -7.88 -5.17 -2.41
C SER A 212 -9.07 -4.36 -1.91
N ILE A 213 -8.80 -3.25 -1.22
CA ILE A 213 -9.82 -2.44 -0.54
C ILE A 213 -9.61 -0.97 -0.92
N TYR A 214 -10.62 -0.34 -1.49
CA TYR A 214 -10.50 0.98 -2.08
C TYR A 214 -11.80 1.78 -2.00
N SER A 215 -11.70 3.08 -2.27
CA SER A 215 -12.78 4.05 -2.20
C SER A 215 -12.98 4.72 -3.56
N ALA A 216 -14.22 4.77 -4.04
CA ALA A 216 -14.59 5.55 -5.22
C ALA A 216 -14.28 7.04 -5.09
N THR A 217 -14.23 7.56 -3.84
CA THR A 217 -13.97 8.97 -3.55
C THR A 217 -12.50 9.28 -3.29
N ASP A 218 -11.59 8.37 -3.63
CA ASP A 218 -10.14 8.57 -3.54
C ASP A 218 -9.70 9.76 -4.43
N GLU A 219 -9.11 10.77 -3.83
CA GLU A 219 -8.71 12.01 -4.51
C GLU A 219 -7.33 11.95 -5.15
N VAL A 220 -6.57 10.88 -4.90
CA VAL A 220 -5.19 10.70 -5.41
C VAL A 220 -5.18 9.70 -6.56
N VAL A 221 -5.86 8.56 -6.36
CA VAL A 221 -5.92 7.46 -7.31
C VAL A 221 -7.28 7.49 -8.00
N GLN A 222 -7.27 7.70 -9.31
CA GLN A 222 -8.46 7.57 -10.13
C GLN A 222 -8.12 6.87 -11.44
N PRO A 223 -9.04 6.06 -12.00
CA PRO A 223 -10.35 5.67 -11.46
C PRO A 223 -10.24 4.69 -10.27
N GLN A 224 -11.19 4.74 -9.32
CA GLN A 224 -11.29 3.80 -8.18
C GLN A 224 -12.71 3.22 -8.00
N SER A 225 -13.41 2.94 -9.10
CA SER A 225 -14.76 2.35 -9.06
C SER A 225 -14.93 1.22 -10.08
N GLY A 226 -15.72 0.22 -9.68
CA GLY A 226 -16.03 -0.95 -10.48
C GLY A 226 -14.79 -1.74 -10.91
N THR A 227 -14.95 -2.56 -11.96
CA THR A 227 -13.84 -3.36 -12.52
C THR A 227 -12.79 -2.52 -13.24
N GLY A 228 -13.06 -1.22 -13.45
CA GLY A 228 -12.11 -0.26 -14.01
C GLY A 228 -11.20 0.40 -12.95
N ALA A 229 -11.45 0.16 -11.66
CA ALA A 229 -10.67 0.71 -10.56
C ALA A 229 -9.17 0.35 -10.69
N SER A 230 -8.30 1.29 -10.37
CA SER A 230 -6.85 1.06 -10.39
C SER A 230 -6.43 0.00 -9.37
N ALA A 231 -7.13 -0.05 -8.23
CA ALA A 231 -6.94 -1.07 -7.20
C ALA A 231 -7.48 -2.45 -7.58
N TYR A 232 -8.26 -2.59 -8.66
CA TYR A 232 -8.88 -3.86 -9.01
C TYR A 232 -7.83 -4.92 -9.36
N MET A 233 -7.85 -6.03 -8.63
CA MET A 233 -6.94 -7.16 -8.81
C MET A 233 -7.66 -8.35 -9.42
N LYS A 234 -7.08 -8.95 -10.47
CA LYS A 234 -7.60 -10.20 -11.07
C LYS A 234 -7.08 -11.43 -10.33
N ASP A 235 -7.63 -12.60 -10.66
CA ASP A 235 -7.28 -13.88 -10.02
C ASP A 235 -7.07 -15.01 -11.05
N GLU A 236 -6.30 -14.76 -12.12
CA GLU A 236 -6.00 -15.82 -13.12
C GLU A 236 -5.23 -17.02 -12.56
N ARG A 237 -4.63 -16.88 -11.37
CA ARG A 237 -3.87 -17.94 -10.70
C ARG A 237 -4.69 -18.69 -9.65
N GLU A 238 -5.96 -18.34 -9.48
CA GLU A 238 -6.88 -18.95 -8.50
C GLU A 238 -6.32 -18.97 -7.06
N VAL A 239 -5.56 -17.92 -6.70
CA VAL A 239 -4.98 -17.77 -5.36
C VAL A 239 -5.99 -17.19 -4.36
N GLY A 240 -7.13 -16.69 -4.86
CA GLY A 240 -8.19 -16.09 -4.08
C GLY A 240 -8.02 -14.58 -3.99
N VAL A 241 -8.98 -13.85 -4.56
CA VAL A 241 -9.02 -12.38 -4.51
C VAL A 241 -10.36 -11.86 -4.01
N THR A 242 -10.31 -10.87 -3.12
CA THR A 242 -11.45 -10.03 -2.76
C THR A 242 -11.17 -8.61 -3.21
N ASN A 243 -12.05 -8.04 -4.05
CA ASN A 243 -12.05 -6.62 -4.39
C ASN A 243 -13.21 -5.93 -3.65
N CYS A 244 -12.89 -5.02 -2.74
CA CYS A 244 -13.85 -4.30 -1.90
C CYS A 244 -13.83 -2.80 -2.21
N GLU A 245 -14.72 -2.37 -3.08
CA GLU A 245 -15.12 -0.96 -3.16
C GLU A 245 -16.04 -0.64 -1.97
N VAL A 246 -15.60 0.20 -1.04
CA VAL A 246 -16.34 0.39 0.23
C VAL A 246 -17.71 1.02 0.04
N GLN A 247 -17.89 1.87 -0.98
CA GLN A 247 -19.20 2.46 -1.31
C GLN A 247 -20.22 1.39 -1.72
N VAL A 248 -19.78 0.39 -2.49
CA VAL A 248 -20.61 -0.73 -2.94
C VAL A 248 -20.93 -1.66 -1.78
N GLN A 249 -19.92 -2.04 -0.99
CA GLN A 249 -20.08 -3.04 0.06
C GLN A 249 -20.85 -2.51 1.27
N ALA A 250 -20.59 -1.26 1.68
CA ALA A 250 -21.26 -0.66 2.83
C ALA A 250 -22.59 0.04 2.49
N ARG A 251 -22.96 0.18 1.20
CA ARG A 251 -24.29 0.63 0.72
C ARG A 251 -24.82 1.89 1.43
N LEU A 252 -24.14 3.03 1.27
CA LEU A 252 -24.49 4.33 1.87
C LEU A 252 -24.49 4.38 3.41
N ARG A 253 -24.03 3.32 4.09
CA ARG A 253 -23.74 3.38 5.53
C ARG A 253 -22.45 4.18 5.78
N PRO A 254 -22.23 4.70 7.00
CA PRO A 254 -21.06 5.51 7.36
C PRO A 254 -19.69 4.99 6.87
N ALA A 255 -19.46 3.68 6.80
CA ALA A 255 -18.22 3.09 6.30
C ALA A 255 -18.01 3.20 4.77
N GLY A 256 -19.07 3.48 4.01
CA GLY A 256 -19.04 3.62 2.55
C GLY A 256 -19.46 5.00 2.06
N LEU A 257 -19.33 6.03 2.91
CA LEU A 257 -19.48 7.42 2.50
C LEU A 257 -18.17 7.92 1.85
N ILE A 258 -17.72 9.11 2.24
CA ILE A 258 -16.51 9.73 1.69
C ILE A 258 -15.30 9.30 2.52
N TYR A 259 -14.40 8.56 1.88
CA TYR A 259 -13.07 8.24 2.40
C TYR A 259 -12.05 8.63 1.34
N SER A 260 -11.20 9.60 1.69
CA SER A 260 -10.01 9.98 0.93
C SER A 260 -8.98 8.85 0.89
N HIS A 261 -7.92 9.05 0.10
CA HIS A 261 -6.87 8.07 -0.15
C HIS A 261 -6.25 7.48 1.13
N GLU A 262 -5.84 8.35 2.07
CA GLU A 262 -5.31 7.98 3.39
C GLU A 262 -6.41 7.62 4.40
N ALA A 263 -7.65 8.12 4.22
CA ALA A 263 -8.74 7.80 5.14
C ALA A 263 -9.08 6.30 5.19
N MET A 264 -8.79 5.60 4.10
CA MET A 264 -8.93 4.15 4.02
C MET A 264 -8.10 3.41 5.08
N LEU A 265 -7.03 4.01 5.60
CA LEU A 265 -6.25 3.44 6.71
C LEU A 265 -7.00 3.43 8.05
N TYR A 266 -8.02 4.26 8.24
CA TYR A 266 -8.89 4.19 9.42
C TYR A 266 -10.29 3.66 9.12
N ASN A 267 -10.61 3.33 7.86
CA ASN A 267 -11.92 2.83 7.48
C ASN A 267 -12.28 1.53 8.23
N PRO A 268 -13.47 1.42 8.83
CA PRO A 268 -13.82 0.26 9.66
C PRO A 268 -13.96 -1.03 8.86
N LEU A 269 -14.46 -0.97 7.63
CA LEU A 269 -14.58 -2.14 6.77
C LEU A 269 -13.22 -2.59 6.25
N ALA A 270 -12.32 -1.64 5.94
CA ALA A 270 -10.96 -1.97 5.56
C ALA A 270 -10.19 -2.71 6.67
N TRP A 271 -10.30 -2.22 7.91
CA TRP A 271 -9.74 -2.92 9.06
C TRP A 271 -10.36 -4.31 9.26
N ALA A 272 -11.70 -4.43 9.20
CA ALA A 272 -12.38 -5.70 9.42
C ALA A 272 -11.96 -6.77 8.38
N LEU A 273 -11.85 -6.40 7.11
CA LEU A 273 -11.36 -7.28 6.05
C LEU A 273 -9.90 -7.67 6.23
N ALA A 274 -9.05 -6.73 6.67
CA ALA A 274 -7.65 -7.02 6.95
C ALA A 274 -7.50 -7.99 8.13
N ALA A 275 -8.21 -7.74 9.24
CA ALA A 275 -8.22 -8.60 10.41
C ALA A 275 -8.76 -10.01 10.08
N ASP A 276 -9.80 -10.09 9.24
CA ASP A 276 -10.37 -11.35 8.78
C ASP A 276 -9.38 -12.14 7.91
N ALA A 277 -8.71 -11.49 6.95
CA ALA A 277 -7.69 -12.12 6.11
C ALA A 277 -6.54 -12.68 6.96
N ILE A 278 -6.01 -11.89 7.89
CA ILE A 278 -4.87 -12.29 8.73
C ILE A 278 -5.22 -13.48 9.62
N GLN A 279 -6.41 -13.51 10.23
CA GLN A 279 -6.80 -14.56 11.17
C GLN A 279 -7.17 -15.88 10.48
N ASN A 280 -7.78 -15.82 9.29
CA ASN A 280 -8.36 -17.01 8.65
C ASN A 280 -7.50 -17.57 7.51
N GLY A 281 -6.49 -16.82 7.07
CA GLY A 281 -5.81 -17.12 5.80
C GLY A 281 -6.71 -16.86 4.59
N GLY A 282 -6.11 -16.81 3.40
CA GLY A 282 -6.82 -16.42 2.21
C GLY A 282 -7.24 -14.94 2.21
N PRO A 283 -7.93 -14.46 1.16
CA PRO A 283 -8.40 -13.09 1.14
C PRO A 283 -9.48 -12.89 2.22
N GLY A 284 -9.61 -11.65 2.69
CA GLY A 284 -10.66 -11.22 3.59
C GLY A 284 -12.03 -11.37 2.93
N ARG A 285 -13.03 -11.83 3.68
CA ARG A 285 -14.37 -12.15 3.18
C ARG A 285 -15.43 -11.39 3.94
N VAL A 286 -16.27 -10.65 3.21
CA VAL A 286 -17.36 -9.87 3.81
C VAL A 286 -18.39 -10.76 4.50
N GLU A 287 -18.52 -12.02 4.09
CA GLU A 287 -19.43 -13.00 4.68
C GLU A 287 -19.02 -13.42 6.10
N ARG A 288 -17.76 -13.21 6.48
CA ARG A 288 -17.23 -13.49 7.83
C ARG A 288 -17.28 -12.28 8.76
N ILE A 289 -17.80 -11.15 8.29
CA ILE A 289 -17.81 -9.87 9.00
C ILE A 289 -19.24 -9.53 9.42
N ASP A 290 -19.43 -9.00 10.63
CA ASP A 290 -20.69 -8.33 11.00
C ASP A 290 -20.82 -7.00 10.26
N MET A 291 -21.24 -7.08 9.00
CA MET A 291 -21.42 -5.94 8.11
C MET A 291 -22.46 -4.94 8.61
N ALA A 292 -23.43 -5.38 9.44
CA ALA A 292 -24.43 -4.47 10.00
C ALA A 292 -23.79 -3.51 10.99
N THR A 293 -22.95 -4.03 11.89
CA THR A 293 -22.26 -3.20 12.89
C THR A 293 -21.07 -2.45 12.30
N VAL A 294 -20.21 -3.14 11.55
CA VAL A 294 -18.96 -2.56 11.01
C VAL A 294 -19.27 -1.39 10.09
N CYS A 295 -20.26 -1.53 9.20
CA CYS A 295 -20.57 -0.48 8.24
C CYS A 295 -21.23 0.76 8.86
N MET A 296 -21.77 0.66 10.07
CA MET A 296 -22.36 1.79 10.80
C MET A 296 -21.34 2.66 11.54
N ARG A 297 -20.06 2.28 11.52
CA ARG A 297 -18.97 3.06 12.11
C ARG A 297 -18.35 4.01 11.07
N SER A 298 -17.77 5.11 11.54
CA SER A 298 -17.00 6.05 10.72
C SER A 298 -15.48 5.81 10.75
N LYS A 299 -15.03 4.91 11.63
CA LYS A 299 -13.64 4.50 11.78
C LYS A 299 -13.58 3.13 12.46
N ALA A 300 -12.47 2.42 12.27
CA ALA A 300 -12.22 1.14 12.91
C ALA A 300 -12.33 1.23 14.45
N GLU A 301 -12.78 0.13 15.06
CA GLU A 301 -12.79 -0.01 16.52
C GLU A 301 -11.37 0.10 17.07
N GLY A 302 -11.19 0.70 18.25
CA GLY A 302 -9.87 0.95 18.84
C GLY A 302 -9.19 2.25 18.34
N LEU A 303 -9.64 2.82 17.22
CA LEU A 303 -9.20 4.14 16.78
C LEU A 303 -10.03 5.26 17.41
N SER A 304 -9.34 6.30 17.87
CA SER A 304 -9.94 7.55 18.34
C SER A 304 -10.15 8.53 17.19
N LEU A 305 -10.82 9.66 17.45
CA LEU A 305 -10.88 10.75 16.48
C LEU A 305 -9.49 11.37 16.23
N ILE A 306 -8.63 11.42 17.25
CA ILE A 306 -7.25 11.92 17.12
C ILE A 306 -6.45 11.03 16.17
N ASP A 307 -6.65 9.72 16.23
CA ASP A 307 -6.01 8.75 15.33
C ASP A 307 -6.44 8.97 13.87
N ALA A 308 -7.74 9.17 13.65
CA ALA A 308 -8.28 9.50 12.32
C ALA A 308 -7.74 10.85 11.81
N THR A 309 -7.70 11.89 12.65
CA THR A 309 -7.14 13.20 12.27
C THR A 309 -5.65 13.13 11.97
N ARG A 310 -4.87 12.34 12.72
CA ARG A 310 -3.44 12.12 12.44
C ARG A 310 -3.22 11.40 11.12
N THR A 311 -4.09 10.45 10.80
CA THR A 311 -4.08 9.74 9.51
C THR A 311 -4.42 10.70 8.37
N GLN A 312 -5.46 11.53 8.51
CA GLN A 312 -5.81 12.58 7.55
C GLN A 312 -4.66 13.56 7.27
N ALA A 313 -3.91 13.94 8.32
CA ALA A 313 -2.76 14.83 8.17
C ALA A 313 -1.63 14.24 7.29
N LEU A 314 -1.63 12.93 7.00
CA LEU A 314 -0.64 12.29 6.13
C LEU A 314 -0.64 12.88 4.73
N ALA A 315 -1.80 13.25 4.18
CA ALA A 315 -1.88 13.85 2.85
C ALA A 315 -0.96 15.09 2.71
N ALA A 316 -1.01 15.99 3.70
CA ALA A 316 -0.18 17.20 3.71
C ALA A 316 1.32 16.89 3.88
N TRP A 317 1.67 15.92 4.74
CA TRP A 317 3.07 15.52 4.94
C TRP A 317 3.64 14.80 3.71
N ALA A 318 2.87 13.89 3.12
CA ALA A 318 3.23 13.20 1.89
C ALA A 318 3.45 14.21 0.75
N LEU A 319 2.49 15.13 0.53
CA LEU A 319 2.62 16.20 -0.45
C LEU A 319 3.90 17.02 -0.25
N LYS A 320 4.16 17.46 0.98
CA LYS A 320 5.38 18.21 1.31
C LYS A 320 6.64 17.41 0.95
N ASN A 321 6.70 16.14 1.34
CA ASN A 321 7.88 15.29 1.09
C ASN A 321 8.07 15.00 -0.40
N ILE A 322 6.99 14.80 -1.15
CA ILE A 322 7.03 14.65 -2.61
C ILE A 322 7.58 15.92 -3.25
N LEU A 323 7.09 17.10 -2.86
CA LEU A 323 7.56 18.38 -3.41
C LEU A 323 9.04 18.63 -3.10
N LEU A 324 9.50 18.32 -1.89
CA LEU A 324 10.88 18.58 -1.45
C LEU A 324 11.90 17.52 -1.89
N PHE A 325 11.46 16.34 -2.36
CA PHE A 325 12.38 15.29 -2.79
C PHE A 325 13.21 15.70 -4.01
N THR A 326 14.52 15.40 -4.00
CA THR A 326 15.41 15.64 -5.13
C THR A 326 16.33 14.43 -5.35
N PRO A 327 16.78 14.16 -6.59
CA PRO A 327 16.46 14.88 -7.83
C PRO A 327 15.04 14.61 -8.36
N LYS A 328 14.53 15.51 -9.22
CA LYS A 328 13.28 15.30 -9.97
C LYS A 328 13.60 15.15 -11.47
N PRO A 329 13.59 13.92 -12.01
CA PRO A 329 13.81 13.74 -13.43
C PRO A 329 12.66 14.33 -14.26
N TRP A 330 13.01 14.74 -15.49
CA TRP A 330 12.09 15.30 -16.49
C TRP A 330 11.36 14.24 -17.33
N ARG A 331 11.66 12.97 -17.08
CA ARG A 331 11.14 11.79 -17.78
C ARG A 331 11.04 10.65 -16.78
N GLU A 332 10.25 9.65 -17.11
CA GLU A 332 10.23 8.40 -16.35
C GLU A 332 11.63 7.78 -16.31
N PRO A 333 12.13 7.38 -15.12
CA PRO A 333 13.38 6.63 -15.00
C PRO A 333 13.37 5.31 -15.77
N GLU A 334 14.56 4.85 -16.15
CA GLU A 334 14.70 3.53 -16.77
C GLU A 334 14.40 2.42 -15.77
N LEU A 335 13.78 1.34 -16.25
CA LEU A 335 13.48 0.18 -15.42
C LEU A 335 14.73 -0.71 -15.24
N PRO A 336 14.82 -1.47 -14.15
CA PRO A 336 15.95 -2.38 -13.91
C PRO A 336 16.14 -3.41 -15.03
N ALA A 337 17.40 -3.81 -15.28
CA ALA A 337 17.75 -4.71 -16.38
C ALA A 337 17.00 -6.06 -16.37
N TYR A 338 16.59 -6.56 -15.20
CA TYR A 338 15.82 -7.82 -15.10
C TYR A 338 14.42 -7.72 -15.73
N THR A 339 13.92 -6.53 -16.03
CA THR A 339 12.65 -6.36 -16.74
C THR A 339 12.82 -6.32 -18.26
N ALA A 340 14.04 -6.12 -18.77
CA ALA A 340 14.31 -5.96 -20.20
C ALA A 340 13.89 -7.15 -21.09
N PRO A 341 13.93 -8.41 -20.63
CA PRO A 341 13.48 -9.55 -21.43
C PRO A 341 11.95 -9.62 -21.64
N GLU A 342 11.16 -8.84 -20.90
CA GLU A 342 9.68 -8.91 -20.97
C GLU A 342 9.13 -7.99 -22.06
N GLU A 343 8.38 -8.58 -23.00
CA GLU A 343 7.58 -7.81 -23.95
C GLU A 343 6.38 -7.18 -23.23
N LYS A 344 6.15 -5.89 -23.44
CA LYS A 344 5.00 -5.20 -22.84
C LYS A 344 3.71 -5.68 -23.50
N THR A 345 2.99 -6.55 -22.82
CA THR A 345 1.71 -7.13 -23.26
C THR A 345 0.51 -6.31 -22.78
N TYR A 346 0.71 -5.44 -21.78
CA TYR A 346 -0.32 -4.52 -21.32
C TYR A 346 -0.23 -3.16 -22.03
N VAL A 347 -1.35 -2.72 -22.59
CA VAL A 347 -1.53 -1.36 -23.11
C VAL A 347 -2.52 -0.61 -22.22
N PRO A 348 -2.14 0.52 -21.60
CA PRO A 348 -3.05 1.32 -20.79
C PRO A 348 -4.28 1.76 -21.60
N VAL A 349 -5.47 1.41 -21.13
CA VAL A 349 -6.72 1.86 -21.75
C VAL A 349 -6.89 3.36 -21.56
N GLU A 350 -7.20 4.08 -22.65
CA GLU A 350 -7.58 5.49 -22.59
C GLU A 350 -8.94 5.64 -21.89
N LEU A 351 -8.95 6.42 -20.82
CA LEU A 351 -10.19 6.79 -20.14
C LEU A 351 -10.83 7.92 -20.93
N ILE A 352 -11.77 7.58 -21.81
CA ILE A 352 -12.61 8.57 -22.50
C ILE A 352 -13.44 9.29 -21.42
N GLY A 353 -13.57 10.62 -21.52
CA GLY A 353 -13.95 11.57 -20.46
C GLY A 353 -15.27 11.36 -19.70
N ASP A 354 -16.03 10.30 -19.97
CA ASP A 354 -17.28 9.99 -19.26
C ASP A 354 -17.07 9.32 -17.89
N ALA A 355 -15.85 8.87 -17.58
CA ALA A 355 -15.52 8.20 -16.31
C ALA A 355 -15.25 9.18 -15.14
N LEU A 356 -15.13 10.48 -15.40
CA LEU A 356 -14.95 11.53 -14.39
C LEU A 356 -16.31 12.12 -13.98
N LYS A 357 -17.21 11.30 -13.45
CA LYS A 357 -18.33 11.82 -12.65
C LYS A 357 -17.86 11.94 -11.21
N VAL A 358 -17.27 13.08 -10.88
CA VAL A 358 -17.25 13.56 -9.49
C VAL A 358 -18.72 13.54 -9.02
N PRO A 359 -19.07 12.95 -7.86
CA PRO A 359 -20.42 13.07 -7.35
C PRO A 359 -20.75 14.56 -7.25
N ALA A 360 -21.81 15.00 -7.92
CA ALA A 360 -22.26 16.38 -7.84
C ALA A 360 -22.44 16.73 -6.36
N VAL A 361 -21.71 17.75 -5.89
CA VAL A 361 -22.00 18.38 -4.61
C VAL A 361 -23.45 18.82 -4.69
N VAL A 362 -24.32 18.23 -3.89
CA VAL A 362 -25.68 18.72 -3.71
C VAL A 362 -25.53 20.07 -3.03
N THR A 363 -25.45 21.14 -3.80
CA THR A 363 -25.68 22.49 -3.31
C THR A 363 -27.15 22.54 -2.93
N ALA A 364 -27.43 22.44 -1.64
CA ALA A 364 -28.74 22.78 -1.13
C ALA A 364 -28.97 24.26 -1.46
N GLU A 365 -29.85 24.54 -2.42
CA GLU A 365 -30.39 25.88 -2.62
C GLU A 365 -31.15 26.26 -1.35
N LEU A 366 -30.69 27.34 -0.70
CA LEU A 366 -31.45 28.00 0.36
C LEU A 366 -32.73 28.55 -0.28
N PRO A 367 -33.93 28.25 0.27
CA PRO A 367 -35.15 28.80 -0.29
C PRO A 367 -35.17 30.32 -0.14
N ASP A 368 -35.23 31.00 -1.28
CA ASP A 368 -35.61 32.41 -1.38
C ASP A 368 -37.04 32.56 -0.88
N THR A 369 -37.21 32.84 0.41
CA THR A 369 -38.32 33.61 1.01
C THR A 369 -38.21 33.56 2.53
N LEU A 370 -37.65 34.61 3.11
CA LEU A 370 -37.99 35.01 4.48
C LEU A 370 -39.23 35.91 4.38
N PRO A 371 -40.36 35.57 5.01
CA PRO A 371 -41.43 36.53 5.21
C PRO A 371 -40.98 37.55 6.27
N VAL A 372 -41.29 38.82 5.98
CA VAL A 372 -40.91 40.07 6.68
C VAL A 372 -41.11 40.02 8.19
#